data_AF-A0A3P7LDG7-F1
#
_entry.id   AF-A0A3P7LDG7-F1
#
_cell.length_a   1.000
_cell.length_b   1.000
_cell.length_c   1.000
_cell.angle_alpha   90.00
_cell.angle_beta   90.00
_cell.angle_gamma   90.00
#
_symmetry.space_group_name_H-M   'P 1'
#
loop_
_entity.id
_entity.type
_entity.pdbx_description
1 polymer ?
#
loop_
_entity_poly.entity_id
_entity_poly.type
_entity_poly.pdbx_seq_one_letter_code
_entity_poly.pdbx_strand_id
1 'polypeptide(L)'
;MMFGCGCWAVAFTLVSLAGKNNLASSLTFAQEHPLFITDVALSALCSGLGQILIFLTISHFGAATFVILMTIRQALSILVSCLLFDHPMNSIGLLGFCVTFSAVFFRILCRKRRPAPVNNSS
;
A
#
# COMPACT_ATOMS: atom_id res chain seq x y z
N MET A 1 5.11 2.06 -16.74
CA MET A 1 5.00 1.11 -15.61
C MET A 1 3.55 0.83 -15.20
N MET A 2 2.71 1.85 -14.94
CA MET A 2 1.37 1.64 -14.36
C MET A 2 0.42 0.77 -15.20
N PHE A 3 0.36 0.98 -16.52
CA PHE A 3 -0.48 0.15 -17.40
C PHE A 3 -0.07 -1.33 -17.41
N GLY A 4 1.24 -1.61 -17.43
CA GLY A 4 1.77 -2.98 -17.44
C GLY A 4 1.40 -3.78 -16.18
N CYS A 5 1.47 -3.15 -14.99
CA CYS A 5 1.05 -3.78 -13.74
C CYS A 5 -0.47 -4.04 -13.70
N GLY A 6 -1.28 -3.10 -14.21
CA GLY A 6 -2.72 -3.27 -14.32
C GLY A 6 -3.12 -4.43 -15.25
N CYS A 7 -2.51 -4.52 -16.43
CA CYS A 7 -2.75 -5.62 -17.37
C CYS A 7 -2.38 -6.99 -16.77
N TRP A 8 -1.21 -7.09 -16.11
CA TRP A 8 -0.80 -8.34 -15.46
C TRP A 8 -1.73 -8.73 -14.30
N ALA A 9 -2.19 -7.76 -13.51
CA ALA A 9 -3.14 -8.00 -12.42
C ALA A 9 -4.48 -8.53 -12.96
N VAL A 10 -5.00 -7.95 -14.03
CA VAL A 10 -6.23 -8.41 -14.70
C VAL A 10 -6.03 -9.81 -15.29
N ALA A 11 -4.90 -10.06 -15.97
CA ALA A 11 -4.58 -11.36 -16.53
C ALA A 11 -4.54 -12.46 -15.47
N PHE A 12 -3.83 -12.25 -14.36
CA PHE A 12 -3.78 -13.22 -13.27
C PHE A 12 -5.15 -13.44 -12.62
N THR A 13 -5.93 -12.38 -12.43
CA THR A 13 -7.27 -12.48 -11.85
C THR A 13 -8.19 -13.28 -12.76
N LEU A 14 -8.20 -13.02 -14.07
CA LEU A 14 -8.99 -13.75 -15.06
C LEU A 14 -8.58 -15.22 -15.14
N VAL A 15 -7.28 -15.52 -15.17
CA VAL A 15 -6.78 -16.91 -15.19
C VAL A 15 -7.18 -17.66 -13.92
N SER A 16 -7.08 -17.02 -12.75
CA SER A 16 -7.49 -17.62 -11.47
C SER A 16 -8.99 -17.89 -11.40
N LEU A 17 -9.81 -17.00 -11.97
CA LEU A 17 -11.26 -17.13 -12.00
C LEU A 17 -11.73 -18.16 -13.04
N ALA A 18 -11.05 -18.24 -14.19
CA ALA A 18 -11.28 -19.25 -15.21
C ALA A 18 -11.00 -20.67 -14.69
N GLY A 19 -9.92 -20.86 -13.92
CA GLY A 19 -9.61 -22.14 -13.29
C GLY A 19 -10.65 -22.61 -12.26
N LYS A 20 -11.48 -21.69 -11.73
CA LYS A 20 -12.53 -21.98 -10.74
C LYS A 20 -13.95 -22.07 -11.35
N ASN A 21 -14.13 -21.85 -12.66
CA ASN A 21 -15.43 -21.77 -13.36
C ASN A 21 -16.48 -20.81 -12.74
N ASN A 22 -16.07 -19.92 -11.83
CA ASN A 22 -16.98 -19.05 -11.06
C ASN A 22 -17.20 -17.67 -11.72
N LEU A 23 -16.69 -17.45 -12.93
CA LEU A 23 -16.83 -16.18 -13.67
C LEU A 23 -18.30 -15.81 -13.90
N ALA A 24 -19.09 -16.78 -14.37
CA ALA A 24 -20.51 -16.56 -14.63
C ALA A 24 -21.27 -16.24 -13.35
N SER A 25 -21.10 -17.05 -12.29
CA SER A 25 -21.77 -16.84 -11.00
C SER A 25 -21.42 -15.50 -10.35
N SER A 26 -20.17 -15.05 -10.46
CA SER A 26 -19.72 -13.76 -9.93
C SER A 26 -20.35 -12.58 -10.69
N LEU A 27 -20.54 -12.74 -12.01
CA LEU A 27 -21.16 -11.71 -12.84
C LEU A 27 -22.67 -11.61 -12.60
N THR A 28 -23.36 -12.74 -12.43
CA THR A 28 -24.77 -12.78 -12.06
C THR A 28 -25.00 -12.12 -10.70
N PHE A 29 -24.17 -12.45 -9.70
CA PHE A 29 -24.24 -11.81 -8.38
C PHE A 29 -24.01 -10.30 -8.42
N ALA A 30 -23.08 -9.84 -9.28
CA ALA A 30 -22.84 -8.41 -9.45
C ALA A 30 -24.05 -7.69 -10.06
N GLN A 31 -24.78 -8.31 -10.99
CA GLN A 31 -25.98 -7.73 -11.59
C GLN A 31 -27.17 -7.67 -10.61
N GLU A 32 -27.25 -8.65 -9.70
CA GLU A 32 -28.36 -8.78 -8.74
C GLU A 32 -28.25 -7.80 -7.56
N HIS A 33 -27.04 -7.30 -7.25
CA HIS A 33 -26.79 -6.37 -6.16
C HIS A 33 -26.18 -5.03 -6.64
N PRO A 34 -27.00 -4.01 -6.98
CA PRO A 34 -26.50 -2.72 -7.46
C PRO A 34 -25.67 -1.95 -6.43
N LEU A 35 -25.92 -2.13 -5.13
CA LEU A 35 -25.12 -1.54 -4.05
C LEU A 35 -23.67 -2.05 -4.06
N PHE A 36 -23.48 -3.34 -4.37
CA PHE A 36 -22.16 -3.92 -4.50
C PHE A 36 -21.37 -3.29 -5.66
N ILE A 37 -22.04 -3.03 -6.80
CA ILE A 37 -21.40 -2.35 -7.94
C ILE A 37 -20.92 -0.95 -7.53
N THR A 38 -21.73 -0.19 -6.78
CA THR A 38 -21.33 1.16 -6.34
C THR A 38 -20.14 1.14 -5.39
N ASP A 39 -20.07 0.19 -4.45
CA ASP A 39 -18.92 0.05 -3.54
C ASP A 39 -17.65 -0.34 -4.30
N VAL A 40 -17.76 -1.27 -5.26
CA VAL A 40 -16.65 -1.68 -6.13
C VAL A 40 -16.18 -0.52 -7.00
N ALA A 41 -17.11 0.25 -7.60
CA ALA A 41 -16.77 1.40 -8.43
C ALA A 41 -16.07 2.49 -7.61
N LEU A 42 -16.58 2.82 -6.43
CA LEU A 42 -15.98 3.82 -5.55
C LEU A 42 -14.59 3.37 -5.07
N SER A 43 -14.44 2.09 -4.71
CA SER A 43 -13.16 1.50 -4.34
C SER A 43 -12.17 1.53 -5.51
N ALA A 44 -12.61 1.23 -6.74
CA ALA A 44 -11.79 1.29 -7.94
C ALA A 44 -11.34 2.72 -8.26
N LEU A 45 -12.24 3.70 -8.17
CA LEU A 45 -11.93 5.11 -8.35
C LEU A 45 -10.91 5.59 -7.31
N CYS A 46 -11.14 5.29 -6.03
CA CYS A 46 -10.22 5.62 -4.96
C CYS A 46 -8.84 4.97 -5.17
N SER A 47 -8.81 3.71 -5.62
CA SER A 47 -7.57 2.98 -5.92
C SER A 47 -6.83 3.60 -7.10
N GLY A 48 -7.53 3.95 -8.19
CA GLY A 48 -6.95 4.63 -9.34
C GLY A 48 -6.35 5.99 -8.97
N LEU A 49 -7.06 6.79 -8.20
CA LEU A 49 -6.55 8.06 -7.67
C LEU A 49 -5.33 7.86 -6.76
N GLY A 50 -5.38 6.86 -5.88
CA GLY A 50 -4.26 6.47 -5.02
C GLY A 50 -3.02 6.12 -5.82
N GLN A 51 -3.16 5.34 -6.90
CA GLN A 51 -2.04 4.99 -7.77
C GLN A 51 -1.43 6.23 -8.47
N ILE A 52 -2.25 7.20 -8.89
CA ILE A 52 -1.76 8.46 -9.46
C ILE A 52 -0.98 9.27 -8.42
N LEU A 53 -1.50 9.41 -7.20
CA LEU A 53 -0.82 10.11 -6.09
C LEU A 53 0.52 9.47 -5.73
N ILE A 54 0.60 8.15 -5.74
CA ILE A 54 1.83 7.40 -5.50
C ILE A 54 2.86 7.74 -6.58
N PHE A 55 2.45 7.69 -7.84
CA PHE A 55 3.35 8.00 -8.95
C PHE A 55 3.87 9.44 -8.89
N LEU A 56 2.98 10.41 -8.60
CA LEU A 56 3.36 11.82 -8.42
C LEU A 56 4.36 12.00 -7.28
N THR A 57 4.15 11.30 -6.16
CA THR A 57 5.05 11.33 -5.00
C THR A 57 6.43 10.76 -5.33
N ILE A 58 6.48 9.63 -6.05
CA ILE A 58 7.75 9.02 -6.47
C ILE A 58 8.50 9.96 -7.42
N SER A 59 7.78 10.63 -8.33
CA SER A 59 8.41 11.55 -9.29
C SER A 59 9.01 12.79 -8.63
N HIS A 60 8.38 13.33 -7.58
CA HIS A 60 8.88 14.53 -6.88
C HIS A 60 9.89 14.22 -5.76
N PHE A 61 9.66 13.18 -4.96
CA PHE A 61 10.42 12.90 -3.73
C PHE A 61 11.25 11.60 -3.79
N GLY A 62 11.18 10.87 -4.90
CA GLY A 62 11.85 9.59 -5.09
C GLY A 62 11.19 8.41 -4.37
N ALA A 63 11.53 7.19 -4.79
CA ALA A 63 10.97 5.95 -4.28
C ALA A 63 11.21 5.74 -2.76
N ALA A 64 12.31 6.27 -2.21
CA ALA A 64 12.64 6.13 -0.80
C ALA A 64 11.61 6.81 0.13
N THR A 65 11.01 7.92 -0.31
CA THR A 65 9.97 8.63 0.47
C THR A 65 8.66 7.88 0.46
N PHE A 66 8.30 7.32 -0.70
CA PHE A 66 7.11 6.51 -0.86
C PHE A 66 7.12 5.29 0.08
N VAL A 67 8.23 4.55 0.14
CA VAL A 67 8.36 3.39 1.04
C VAL A 67 8.19 3.80 2.50
N ILE A 68 8.75 4.94 2.92
CA ILE A 68 8.60 5.43 4.30
C ILE A 68 7.14 5.75 4.60
N LEU A 69 6.44 6.44 3.70
CA LEU A 69 5.02 6.76 3.86
C LEU A 69 4.16 5.51 3.97
N MET A 70 4.42 4.48 3.15
CA MET A 70 3.72 3.20 3.22
C MET A 70 3.96 2.48 4.56
N THR A 71 5.20 2.46 5.04
CA THR A 71 5.54 1.86 6.33
C THR A 71 4.87 2.58 7.51
N ILE A 72 4.89 3.92 7.51
CA ILE A 72 4.21 4.71 8.55
C ILE A 72 2.71 4.43 8.55
N ARG A 73 2.07 4.43 7.37
CA ARG A 73 0.64 4.14 7.23
C ARG A 73 0.29 2.76 7.79
N GLN A 74 1.06 1.73 7.43
CA GLN A 74 0.83 0.37 7.92
C GLN A 74 1.05 0.27 9.43
N ALA A 75 2.12 0.87 9.96
CA ALA A 75 2.43 0.86 11.38
C ALA A 75 1.38 1.60 12.23
N LEU A 76 0.87 2.74 11.76
CA LEU A 76 -0.20 3.47 12.42
C LEU A 76 -1.51 2.68 12.44
N SER A 77 -1.86 2.00 11.34
CA SER A 77 -3.05 1.15 11.29
C SER A 77 -2.98 0.03 12.33
N ILE A 78 -1.81 -0.60 12.45
CA ILE A 78 -1.56 -1.64 13.46
C ILE A 78 -1.68 -1.04 14.86
N LEU A 79 -1.05 0.11 15.13
CA LEU A 79 -1.12 0.78 16.42
C LEU A 79 -2.58 1.10 16.82
N VAL A 80 -3.35 1.70 15.91
CA VAL A 80 -4.76 2.05 16.15
C VAL A 80 -5.59 0.79 16.39
N SER A 81 -5.35 -0.28 15.63
CA SER A 81 -6.03 -1.57 15.86
C SER A 81 -5.70 -2.15 17.23
N CYS A 82 -4.45 -2.06 17.68
CA CYS A 82 -4.05 -2.52 19.02
C CYS A 82 -4.71 -1.70 20.13
N LEU A 83 -4.82 -0.39 19.96
CA LEU A 83 -5.46 0.51 20.93
C LEU A 83 -6.98 0.34 20.99
N LEU A 84 -7.65 0.13 19.85
CA LEU A 84 -9.12 0.04 19.78
C LEU A 84 -9.68 -1.30 20.26
N PHE A 85 -8.96 -2.40 20.06
CA PHE A 85 -9.48 -3.74 20.33
C PHE A 85 -9.14 -4.27 21.73
N ASP A 86 -8.39 -3.53 22.55
CA ASP A 86 -8.02 -3.89 23.95
C ASP A 86 -7.59 -5.36 24.12
N HIS A 87 -7.04 -5.96 23.07
CA HIS A 87 -6.54 -7.33 23.12
C HIS A 87 -5.30 -7.32 24.02
N PRO A 88 -5.08 -8.36 24.86
CA PRO A 88 -3.86 -8.47 25.67
C PRO A 88 -2.67 -8.51 24.71
N MET A 89 -2.08 -7.34 24.50
CA MET A 89 -1.02 -7.15 23.53
C MET A 89 0.17 -7.96 24.01
N ASN A 90 0.40 -9.08 23.33
CA ASN A 90 1.54 -9.95 23.54
C ASN A 90 2.80 -9.06 23.58
N SER A 91 3.66 -9.20 24.58
CA SER A 91 4.81 -8.31 24.81
C SER A 91 5.74 -8.16 23.60
N ILE A 92 5.71 -9.15 22.70
CA ILE A 92 6.40 -9.18 21.41
C ILE A 92 5.86 -8.10 20.43
N GLY A 93 4.56 -7.80 20.44
CA GLY A 93 3.93 -6.78 19.61
C GLY A 93 4.37 -5.36 19.99
N LEU A 94 4.48 -5.08 21.30
CA LEU A 94 5.03 -3.82 21.79
C LEU A 94 6.49 -3.65 21.39
N LEU A 95 7.28 -4.72 21.47
CA LEU A 95 8.68 -4.74 21.06
C LEU A 95 8.81 -4.50 19.54
N GLY A 96 7.99 -5.15 18.72
CA GLY A 96 7.92 -4.92 17.28
C GLY A 96 7.51 -3.48 16.90
N PHE A 97 6.62 -2.87 17.69
CA PHE A 97 6.26 -1.46 17.53
C PHE A 97 7.45 -0.54 17.81
N CYS A 98 8.13 -0.70 18.95
CA CYS A 98 9.32 0.09 19.32
C CYS A 98 10.45 -0.02 18.27
N VAL A 99 10.67 -1.23 17.74
CA VAL A 99 11.67 -1.48 16.68
C VAL A 99 11.27 -0.77 15.38
N THR A 100 10.01 -0.85 14.97
CA THR A 100 9.53 -0.21 13.73
C THR A 100 9.64 1.31 13.82
N PHE A 101 9.23 1.89 14.96
CA PHE A 101 9.34 3.33 15.20
C PHE A 101 10.80 3.80 15.19
N SER A 102 11.68 3.05 15.85
CA SER A 102 13.13 3.33 15.85
C SER A 102 13.74 3.23 14.44
N ALA A 103 13.36 2.23 13.65
CA ALA A 103 13.86 2.04 12.29
C ALA A 103 13.43 3.20 11.36
N VAL A 104 12.18 3.65 11.47
CA VAL A 104 11.67 4.81 10.70
C VAL A 104 12.42 6.08 11.11
N PHE A 105 12.57 6.33 12.41
CA PHE A 105 13.26 7.51 12.92
C PHE A 105 14.74 7.52 12.51
N PHE A 106 15.43 6.39 12.63
CA PHE A 106 16.82 6.21 12.20
C PHE A 106 16.98 6.47 10.69
N ARG A 107 16.09 5.93 9.85
CA ARG A 107 16.10 6.18 8.40
C ARG A 107 15.94 7.66 8.05
N ILE A 108 15.05 8.38 8.73
CA ILE A 108 14.84 9.81 8.52
C ILE A 108 16.09 10.61 8.93
N LEU A 109 16.67 10.30 10.09
CA LEU A 109 17.89 10.95 10.58
C LEU A 109 19.11 10.70 9.66
N CYS A 110 19.33 9.45 9.24
CA CYS A 110 20.42 9.13 8.32
C CYS A 110 20.26 9.82 6.96
N ARG A 111 19.02 10.01 6.49
CA ARG A 111 18.74 10.71 5.24
C ARG A 111 19.03 12.21 5.35
N LYS A 112 18.75 12.84 6.50
CA LYS A 112 19.16 14.23 6.77
C LYS A 112 20.68 14.41 6.81
N ARG A 113 21.43 13.36 7.17
CA ARG A 113 22.89 13.42 7.33
C ARG A 113 23.70 13.12 6.06
N ARG A 114 23.12 12.80 4.91
CA ARG A 114 23.91 12.66 3.67
C ARG A 114 24.35 14.05 3.17
N PRO A 115 25.63 14.43 3.29
CA PRO A 115 26.13 15.63 2.63
C PRO A 115 26.11 15.39 1.12
N ALA A 116 25.86 16.43 0.34
CA ALA A 116 25.90 16.36 -1.13
C ALA A 116 27.24 15.74 -1.58
N PRO A 117 27.25 14.85 -2.60
CA PRO A 117 28.50 14.39 -3.18
C PRO A 117 29.26 15.61 -3.70
N VAL A 118 30.43 15.88 -3.12
CA VAL A 118 31.38 16.85 -3.66
C VAL A 118 31.87 16.27 -4.99
N ASN A 119 31.32 16.79 -6.09
CA ASN A 119 31.80 16.51 -7.44
C ASN A 119 33.13 17.24 -7.64
N ASN A 120 34.24 16.55 -7.33
CA ASN A 120 35.55 16.94 -7.83
C ASN A 120 35.69 16.39 -9.26
N SER A 121 35.19 17.16 -10.23
CA SER A 121 35.64 17.05 -11.63
C SER A 121 36.66 18.17 -11.86
N SER A 122 37.93 17.80 -11.78
CA SER A 122 39.06 18.54 -12.35
C SER A 122 39.23 18.18 -13.82
#